data_AF-A0A847UBF1-F1
#
_entry.id   AF-A0A847UBF1-F1
#
_cell.length_a   1.000
_cell.length_b   1.000
_cell.length_c   1.000
_cell.angle_alpha   90.00
_cell.angle_beta   90.00
_cell.angle_gamma   90.00
#
_symmetry.space_group_name_H-M   'P 1'
#
loop_
_entity.id
_entity.type
_entity.pdbx_description
1 polymer ?
#
loop_
_entity_poly.entity_id
_entity_poly.type
_entity_poly.pdbx_seq_one_letter_code
_entity_poly.pdbx_strand_id
1 'polypeptide(L)'
;MASRPRGARRRLAALADAVSVGPIHVVTALLVVAAVASGTLAVSVSDDETQVRPAGGATVAERLADADDAETEGAAARRQSVGGATESDGPTASVNATDTDADGLVDERERRLGTDPTDPDTDGDGIPDGAEVDDALYPDADPLEHDIYVEVDATGENQLSEAAVDLIERTFADAPVENPSGESGIDMHVFVDDGGLESNATVYSTDRPGPRDDMYDFREDHFDASGSAYYYVVLADDVAYDGQPRYVGAGRPGIVAMQTFDAPKLTASLFMHELGHAFGLDGRAEGVDSKTYSTEEYDSVMNYNGLYDQLDYSNGTDGLGRDEWQYVARERHQPGDDR
;
A
#
# COMPACT_ATOMS: atom_id res chain seq x y z
N MET A 1 85.88 -22.47 -17.40
CA MET A 1 85.32 -22.12 -18.72
C MET A 1 84.98 -20.64 -18.72
N ALA A 2 85.62 -19.88 -19.62
CA ALA A 2 85.29 -18.48 -19.98
C ALA A 2 83.86 -18.42 -20.59
N SER A 3 83.14 -17.30 -20.74
CA SER A 3 83.50 -15.90 -20.89
C SER A 3 82.27 -15.00 -20.61
N ARG A 4 82.50 -14.01 -19.74
CA ARG A 4 82.07 -12.59 -19.66
C ARG A 4 80.88 -11.96 -20.45
N PRO A 5 80.39 -10.78 -19.95
CA PRO A 5 79.08 -10.14 -20.16
C PRO A 5 79.13 -8.81 -20.97
N ARG A 6 78.02 -8.06 -21.04
CA ARG A 6 77.87 -6.59 -21.27
C ARG A 6 76.38 -6.22 -20.99
N GLY A 7 75.98 -5.27 -20.15
CA GLY A 7 76.29 -3.83 -20.11
C GLY A 7 75.46 -3.10 -21.19
N ALA A 8 74.72 -2.00 -21.01
CA ALA A 8 74.53 -1.00 -19.97
C ALA A 8 73.33 -0.08 -20.39
N ARG A 9 72.49 0.41 -19.46
CA ARG A 9 72.31 1.82 -19.04
C ARG A 9 71.62 2.87 -19.96
N ARG A 10 70.71 3.64 -19.30
CA ARG A 10 70.28 5.07 -19.50
C ARG A 10 69.18 5.33 -20.57
N ARG A 11 68.25 6.30 -20.49
CA ARG A 11 67.94 7.48 -19.62
C ARG A 11 66.53 8.00 -20.02
N LEU A 12 65.65 8.41 -19.08
CA LEU A 12 65.18 9.79 -18.77
C LEU A 12 64.26 10.53 -19.79
N ALA A 13 63.01 10.73 -19.35
CA ALA A 13 62.12 11.92 -19.40
C ALA A 13 61.74 12.69 -20.70
N ALA A 14 60.42 12.94 -20.84
CA ALA A 14 59.74 14.21 -21.20
C ALA A 14 58.22 14.03 -20.92
N LEU A 15 57.50 14.75 -20.03
CA LEU A 15 57.07 16.16 -19.93
C LEU A 15 55.99 16.62 -20.93
N ALA A 16 54.88 17.13 -20.36
CA ALA A 16 53.87 18.08 -20.90
C ALA A 16 52.94 17.54 -22.02
N ASP A 17 51.66 17.88 -22.14
CA ASP A 17 50.85 18.99 -21.61
C ASP A 17 49.35 18.61 -21.67
N ALA A 18 48.53 19.31 -20.91
CA ALA A 18 47.07 19.21 -20.93
C ALA A 18 46.42 20.15 -21.96
N VAL A 19 45.09 19.99 -22.11
CA VAL A 19 44.07 20.94 -22.66
C VAL A 19 43.65 20.74 -24.14
N SER A 20 42.42 20.24 -24.38
CA SER A 20 41.26 21.07 -24.80
C SER A 20 40.10 20.23 -25.36
N VAL A 21 38.88 20.70 -25.05
CA VAL A 21 37.52 20.18 -25.27
C VAL A 21 37.05 20.19 -26.74
N GLY A 22 36.18 19.25 -27.14
CA GLY A 22 35.08 19.50 -28.11
C GLY A 22 34.78 18.42 -29.18
N PRO A 23 33.50 18.21 -29.60
CA PRO A 23 32.93 16.88 -29.90
C PRO A 23 32.54 16.64 -31.38
N ILE A 24 32.49 15.38 -31.85
CA ILE A 24 31.68 14.97 -33.02
C ILE A 24 31.13 13.54 -32.83
N HIS A 25 29.83 13.42 -33.05
CA HIS A 25 28.97 12.25 -32.93
C HIS A 25 29.21 11.19 -34.02
N VAL A 26 29.14 9.90 -33.67
CA VAL A 26 28.72 8.82 -34.59
C VAL A 26 27.85 7.82 -33.81
N VAL A 27 26.54 7.93 -34.01
CA VAL A 27 25.54 6.93 -33.59
C VAL A 27 25.48 5.85 -34.68
N THR A 28 25.62 4.58 -34.29
CA THR A 28 25.23 3.45 -35.15
C THR A 28 24.00 2.78 -34.54
N ALA A 29 22.83 3.04 -35.13
CA ALA A 29 21.60 2.31 -34.86
C ALA A 29 21.62 0.97 -35.61
N LEU A 30 21.25 -0.12 -34.94
CA LEU A 30 20.86 -1.38 -35.59
C LEU A 30 19.35 -1.55 -35.39
N LEU A 31 18.63 -1.54 -36.49
CA LEU A 31 17.17 -1.62 -36.58
C LEU A 31 16.85 -2.87 -37.41
N VAL A 32 16.13 -3.84 -36.85
CA VAL A 32 15.41 -4.87 -37.62
C VAL A 32 13.98 -4.95 -37.10
N VAL A 33 13.05 -4.77 -38.05
CA VAL A 33 11.60 -4.62 -37.94
C VAL A 33 10.89 -5.95 -38.19
N ALA A 34 9.76 -6.20 -37.50
CA ALA A 34 8.45 -6.65 -38.04
C ALA A 34 7.46 -6.91 -36.88
N ALA A 35 6.56 -5.98 -36.52
CA ALA A 35 5.24 -5.60 -37.11
C ALA A 35 4.14 -6.67 -36.88
N VAL A 36 3.18 -6.53 -35.93
CA VAL A 36 1.94 -5.69 -35.83
C VAL A 36 0.65 -6.47 -36.19
N ALA A 37 -0.25 -6.58 -35.20
CA ALA A 37 -1.73 -6.57 -35.28
C ALA A 37 -2.25 -6.46 -33.82
N SER A 38 -3.00 -5.48 -33.32
CA SER A 38 -3.86 -4.42 -33.89
C SER A 38 -3.78 -3.17 -32.99
N GLY A 39 -4.00 -1.98 -33.56
CA GLY A 39 -3.68 -0.64 -33.02
C GLY A 39 -4.24 -0.28 -31.63
N THR A 40 -3.76 0.76 -30.95
CA THR A 40 -3.21 2.04 -31.44
C THR A 40 -2.35 2.67 -30.35
N LEU A 41 -1.08 2.96 -30.61
CA LEU A 41 -0.25 3.82 -29.75
C LEU A 41 0.49 4.81 -30.66
N ALA A 42 0.13 6.08 -30.55
CA ALA A 42 0.84 7.17 -31.19
C ALA A 42 1.93 7.64 -30.22
N VAL A 43 3.19 7.33 -30.54
CA VAL A 43 4.35 7.89 -29.85
C VAL A 43 4.79 9.13 -30.62
N SER A 44 4.56 10.32 -30.06
CA SER A 44 5.22 11.55 -30.47
C SER A 44 6.47 11.74 -29.61
N VAL A 45 7.65 11.59 -30.21
CA VAL A 45 8.92 11.95 -29.58
C VAL A 45 9.10 13.46 -29.69
N SER A 46 9.31 14.13 -28.56
CA SER A 46 9.84 15.50 -28.50
C SER A 46 11.09 15.49 -27.65
N ASP A 47 12.20 15.95 -28.24
CA ASP A 47 13.49 16.13 -27.59
C ASP A 47 13.44 17.35 -26.66
N ASP A 48 13.47 17.14 -25.34
CA ASP A 48 14.02 18.10 -24.37
C ASP A 48 14.40 17.34 -23.08
N GLU A 49 15.60 17.60 -22.55
CA GLU A 49 16.20 16.83 -21.46
C GLU A 49 15.58 17.15 -20.08
N THR A 50 15.34 16.07 -19.33
CA THR A 50 15.46 15.96 -17.87
C THR A 50 14.46 16.73 -16.99
N GLN A 51 13.24 16.19 -16.85
CA GLN A 51 12.73 15.66 -15.58
C GLN A 51 11.69 14.57 -15.92
N VAL A 52 12.02 13.30 -15.70
CA VAL A 52 11.03 12.23 -15.70
C VAL A 52 10.35 12.30 -14.34
N ARG A 53 9.17 12.93 -14.30
CA ARG A 53 8.21 12.71 -13.22
C ARG A 53 7.63 11.31 -13.39
N PRO A 54 7.51 10.49 -12.34
CA PRO A 54 6.65 9.31 -12.43
C PRO A 54 5.24 9.80 -12.80
N ALA A 55 4.58 9.05 -13.67
CA ALA A 55 3.16 9.28 -13.96
C ALA A 55 2.41 9.06 -12.65
N GLY A 56 1.75 10.11 -12.15
CA GLY A 56 1.10 10.12 -10.85
C GLY A 56 0.06 9.01 -10.73
N GLY A 57 0.20 8.20 -9.68
CA GLY A 57 -0.97 7.79 -8.93
C GLY A 57 -1.51 9.04 -8.26
N ALA A 58 -2.80 9.32 -8.45
CA ALA A 58 -3.45 10.36 -7.66
C ALA A 58 -3.31 9.95 -6.19
N THR A 59 -2.87 10.88 -5.34
CA THR A 59 -2.80 10.63 -3.90
C THR A 59 -4.20 10.48 -3.30
N VAL A 60 -4.32 9.89 -2.10
CA VAL A 60 -5.61 9.77 -1.42
C VAL A 60 -6.17 11.18 -1.17
N ALA A 61 -5.31 12.13 -0.79
CA ALA A 61 -5.62 13.57 -0.74
C ALA A 61 -6.18 14.17 -2.05
N GLU A 62 -5.58 13.87 -3.20
CA GLU A 62 -6.05 14.40 -4.50
C GLU A 62 -7.44 13.89 -4.88
N ARG A 63 -7.87 12.74 -4.33
CA ARG A 63 -9.19 12.13 -4.57
C ARG A 63 -10.26 12.60 -3.58
N LEU A 64 -9.86 12.96 -2.35
CA LEU A 64 -10.76 13.55 -1.34
C LEU A 64 -11.14 15.01 -1.65
N ALA A 65 -10.27 15.75 -2.35
CA ALA A 65 -10.47 17.18 -2.65
C ALA A 65 -11.62 17.51 -3.63
N ASP A 66 -12.19 16.53 -4.34
CA ASP A 66 -13.30 16.73 -5.30
C ASP A 66 -14.70 16.58 -4.66
N ALA A 67 -14.79 16.27 -3.36
CA ALA A 67 -16.06 16.02 -2.67
C ALA A 67 -16.67 17.26 -1.96
N ASP A 68 -15.95 18.38 -1.85
CA ASP A 68 -16.27 19.45 -0.88
C ASP A 68 -16.78 20.77 -1.51
N ASP A 69 -17.40 20.71 -2.70
CA ASP A 69 -18.03 21.87 -3.35
C ASP A 69 -19.53 21.65 -3.62
N ALA A 70 -20.33 21.63 -2.55
CA ALA A 70 -21.77 21.81 -2.63
C ALA A 70 -22.34 22.61 -1.46
N GLU A 71 -21.95 23.89 -1.35
CA GLU A 71 -22.72 24.86 -0.58
C GLU A 71 -24.10 25.08 -1.21
N THR A 72 -25.20 24.99 -0.44
CA THR A 72 -26.29 25.98 -0.58
C THR A 72 -27.07 26.21 0.71
N GLU A 73 -27.16 27.49 1.03
CA GLU A 73 -27.86 28.14 2.13
C GLU A 73 -29.32 27.72 2.35
N GLY A 74 -29.71 27.70 3.62
CA GLY A 74 -31.09 27.62 4.06
C GLY A 74 -31.85 28.94 3.97
N ALA A 75 -33.07 28.90 3.46
CA ALA A 75 -34.12 29.86 3.80
C ALA A 75 -35.52 29.23 3.67
N ALA A 76 -36.28 29.36 4.76
CA ALA A 76 -37.60 28.76 4.96
C ALA A 76 -38.73 29.42 4.14
N ALA A 77 -39.72 28.62 3.70
CA ALA A 77 -41.13 29.04 3.62
C ALA A 77 -42.11 27.86 3.59
N ARG A 78 -43.24 28.09 4.26
CA ARG A 78 -44.35 27.19 4.60
C ARG A 78 -45.48 27.25 3.55
N ARG A 79 -46.09 26.11 3.18
CA ARG A 79 -47.56 25.78 3.16
C ARG A 79 -48.00 24.76 2.08
N GLN A 80 -48.65 23.69 2.55
CA GLN A 80 -49.89 22.99 2.10
C GLN A 80 -50.09 22.51 0.63
N SER A 81 -50.10 21.17 0.50
CA SER A 81 -51.22 20.28 0.10
C SER A 81 -51.83 20.26 -1.33
N VAL A 82 -51.93 19.02 -1.85
CA VAL A 82 -52.82 18.42 -2.87
C VAL A 82 -52.38 18.40 -4.34
N GLY A 83 -51.96 17.20 -4.78
CA GLY A 83 -52.53 16.45 -5.93
C GLY A 83 -52.27 16.91 -7.37
N GLY A 84 -51.66 16.04 -8.18
CA GLY A 84 -51.72 16.09 -9.64
C GLY A 84 -50.51 15.49 -10.33
N ALA A 85 -50.68 14.32 -10.96
CA ALA A 85 -49.68 13.66 -11.77
C ALA A 85 -49.37 14.44 -13.07
N THR A 86 -48.09 14.60 -13.39
CA THR A 86 -47.56 14.72 -14.75
C THR A 86 -46.12 14.21 -14.77
N GLU A 87 -45.87 13.25 -15.64
CA GLU A 87 -44.56 12.65 -15.96
C GLU A 87 -43.58 13.71 -16.47
N SER A 88 -42.34 13.68 -15.98
CA SER A 88 -41.18 14.31 -16.60
C SER A 88 -39.94 13.46 -16.33
N ASP A 89 -39.40 12.86 -17.38
CA ASP A 89 -38.13 12.12 -17.41
C ASP A 89 -36.96 13.01 -16.92
N GLY A 90 -36.35 12.58 -15.81
CA GLY A 90 -35.15 13.08 -15.13
C GLY A 90 -34.68 11.98 -14.16
N PRO A 91 -33.37 11.92 -13.78
CA PRO A 91 -32.73 10.69 -13.34
C PRO A 91 -33.48 10.09 -12.15
N THR A 92 -33.99 8.89 -12.32
CA THR A 92 -34.80 8.20 -11.32
C THR A 92 -33.91 7.77 -10.16
N ALA A 93 -33.68 8.68 -9.21
CA ALA A 93 -33.61 8.26 -7.82
C ALA A 93 -34.95 7.55 -7.54
N SER A 94 -34.92 6.22 -7.47
CA SER A 94 -36.08 5.42 -7.15
C SER A 94 -36.51 5.73 -5.73
N VAL A 95 -37.43 6.68 -5.59
CA VAL A 95 -38.11 6.95 -4.33
C VAL A 95 -38.90 5.67 -3.98
N ASN A 96 -38.38 4.89 -3.03
CA ASN A 96 -38.80 3.56 -2.53
C ASN A 96 -38.07 2.31 -3.08
N ALA A 97 -36.78 2.38 -3.44
CA ALA A 97 -36.00 1.13 -3.44
C ALA A 97 -35.74 0.70 -1.99
N THR A 98 -35.97 -0.57 -1.69
CA THR A 98 -35.58 -1.17 -0.41
C THR A 98 -34.07 -1.32 -0.39
N ASP A 99 -33.50 -1.05 0.76
CA ASP A 99 -32.12 -1.29 1.18
C ASP A 99 -32.28 -1.91 2.57
N THR A 100 -32.06 -3.22 2.66
CA THR A 100 -32.55 -4.06 3.75
C THR A 100 -31.57 -4.12 4.94
N ASP A 101 -30.27 -4.05 4.68
CA ASP A 101 -29.19 -4.00 5.67
C ASP A 101 -28.63 -2.59 5.90
N ALA A 102 -29.01 -1.61 5.08
CA ALA A 102 -28.70 -0.20 5.23
C ALA A 102 -27.22 0.14 5.03
N ASP A 103 -26.55 -0.56 4.13
CA ASP A 103 -25.16 -0.32 3.71
C ASP A 103 -25.03 0.82 2.66
N GLY A 104 -26.16 1.21 2.04
CA GLY A 104 -26.23 2.23 0.99
C GLY A 104 -26.46 1.66 -0.43
N LEU A 105 -26.44 0.34 -0.60
CA LEU A 105 -26.68 -0.38 -1.83
C LEU A 105 -28.09 -0.98 -1.84
N VAL A 106 -28.95 -0.53 -2.77
CA VAL A 106 -30.34 -1.02 -2.79
C VAL A 106 -30.45 -2.51 -3.18
N ASP A 107 -31.37 -3.28 -2.57
CA ASP A 107 -31.59 -4.72 -2.77
C ASP A 107 -31.62 -5.18 -4.25
N GLU A 108 -32.11 -4.31 -5.15
CA GLU A 108 -32.17 -4.62 -6.58
C GLU A 108 -30.80 -4.57 -7.25
N ARG A 109 -29.93 -3.65 -6.81
CA ARG A 109 -28.56 -3.54 -7.30
C ARG A 109 -27.66 -4.61 -6.72
N GLU A 110 -27.80 -4.89 -5.43
CA GLU A 110 -27.12 -6.00 -4.76
C GLU A 110 -27.33 -7.33 -5.50
N ARG A 111 -28.59 -7.71 -5.73
CA ARG A 111 -28.93 -8.92 -6.51
C ARG A 111 -28.38 -8.95 -7.93
N ARG A 112 -28.07 -7.81 -8.53
CA ARG A 112 -27.44 -7.74 -9.87
C ARG A 112 -25.93 -7.92 -9.80
N LEU A 113 -25.31 -7.44 -8.73
CA LEU A 113 -23.87 -7.52 -8.50
C LEU A 113 -23.48 -8.89 -7.92
N GLY A 114 -24.36 -9.51 -7.14
CA GLY A 114 -24.14 -10.82 -6.52
C GLY A 114 -24.03 -10.77 -5.00
N THR A 115 -24.11 -9.58 -4.41
CA THR A 115 -24.09 -9.35 -2.97
C THR A 115 -25.38 -9.81 -2.28
N ASP A 116 -25.36 -10.01 -0.97
CA ASP A 116 -26.50 -10.47 -0.16
C ASP A 116 -27.27 -9.26 0.43
N PRO A 117 -28.54 -9.02 0.01
CA PRO A 117 -29.38 -7.93 0.53
C PRO A 117 -29.76 -7.99 2.00
N THR A 118 -29.10 -8.82 2.80
CA THR A 118 -29.31 -8.90 4.24
C THR A 118 -28.01 -8.86 5.02
N ASP A 119 -26.89 -8.68 4.33
CA ASP A 119 -25.55 -8.64 4.87
C ASP A 119 -24.85 -7.38 4.32
N PRO A 120 -24.61 -6.35 5.15
CA PRO A 120 -24.10 -5.07 4.67
C PRO A 120 -22.65 -5.11 4.13
N ASP A 121 -21.98 -6.27 4.23
CA ASP A 121 -20.57 -6.52 3.87
C ASP A 121 -20.48 -8.01 3.47
N THR A 122 -20.67 -8.29 2.18
CA THR A 122 -20.90 -9.65 1.66
C THR A 122 -19.65 -10.52 1.74
N ASP A 123 -18.47 -9.96 1.46
CA ASP A 123 -17.22 -10.70 1.55
C ASP A 123 -16.63 -10.73 2.95
N GLY A 124 -17.03 -9.81 3.83
CA GLY A 124 -16.71 -9.74 5.24
C GLY A 124 -15.34 -9.11 5.52
N ASP A 125 -14.86 -8.21 4.66
CA ASP A 125 -13.59 -7.55 4.84
C ASP A 125 -13.67 -6.31 5.76
N GLY A 126 -14.86 -5.78 6.06
CA GLY A 126 -15.09 -4.59 6.88
C GLY A 126 -15.45 -3.31 6.11
N ILE A 127 -15.56 -3.37 4.80
CA ILE A 127 -16.02 -2.29 3.94
C ILE A 127 -17.46 -2.65 3.50
N PRO A 128 -18.46 -1.77 3.70
CA PRO A 128 -19.82 -2.11 3.28
C PRO A 128 -19.95 -2.18 1.76
N ASP A 129 -20.76 -3.10 1.22
CA ASP A 129 -20.89 -3.33 -0.24
C ASP A 129 -21.22 -2.03 -0.99
N GLY A 130 -22.10 -1.20 -0.42
CA GLY A 130 -22.44 0.11 -0.96
C GLY A 130 -21.26 1.09 -1.05
N ALA A 131 -20.34 1.04 -0.09
CA ALA A 131 -19.14 1.88 -0.10
C ALA A 131 -18.14 1.41 -1.17
N GLU A 132 -17.90 0.11 -1.28
CA GLU A 132 -17.01 -0.45 -2.31
C GLU A 132 -17.49 -0.10 -3.73
N VAL A 133 -18.80 -0.10 -3.92
CA VAL A 133 -19.37 0.08 -5.26
C VAL A 133 -19.50 1.57 -5.65
N ASP A 134 -19.78 2.48 -4.71
CA ASP A 134 -20.11 3.87 -5.00
C ASP A 134 -19.17 4.93 -4.38
N ASP A 135 -18.32 4.57 -3.41
CA ASP A 135 -17.40 5.49 -2.75
C ASP A 135 -16.03 5.53 -3.47
N ALA A 136 -15.59 6.72 -3.84
CA ALA A 136 -14.29 6.91 -4.49
C ALA A 136 -13.10 6.69 -3.54
N LEU A 137 -13.36 6.60 -2.23
CA LEU A 137 -12.38 6.26 -1.20
C LEU A 137 -11.86 4.82 -1.31
N TYR A 138 -12.62 3.90 -1.93
CA TYR A 138 -12.23 2.50 -2.12
C TYR A 138 -12.10 2.20 -3.62
N PRO A 139 -11.03 2.72 -4.26
CA PRO A 139 -10.85 2.50 -5.68
C PRO A 139 -10.52 1.04 -5.98
N ASP A 140 -11.14 0.53 -7.04
CA ASP A 140 -10.94 -0.84 -7.54
C ASP A 140 -11.44 -1.95 -6.60
N ALA A 141 -12.18 -1.59 -5.52
CA ALA A 141 -12.86 -2.54 -4.65
C ALA A 141 -13.83 -3.47 -5.40
N ASP A 142 -13.99 -4.69 -4.90
CA ASP A 142 -15.00 -5.64 -5.36
C ASP A 142 -15.77 -6.20 -4.16
N PRO A 143 -17.09 -5.94 -4.02
CA PRO A 143 -17.88 -6.37 -2.85
C PRO A 143 -18.10 -7.89 -2.73
N LEU A 144 -17.36 -8.66 -3.53
CA LEU A 144 -17.34 -10.11 -3.51
C LEU A 144 -15.92 -10.65 -3.27
N GLU A 145 -14.92 -9.81 -3.01
CA GLU A 145 -13.51 -10.17 -2.80
C GLU A 145 -12.86 -9.32 -1.71
N HIS A 146 -12.27 -9.96 -0.69
CA HIS A 146 -11.70 -9.20 0.42
C HIS A 146 -10.65 -8.20 -0.06
N ASP A 147 -10.85 -6.94 0.31
CA ASP A 147 -9.93 -5.84 0.09
C ASP A 147 -9.21 -5.43 1.39
N ILE A 148 -7.97 -4.98 1.25
CA ILE A 148 -7.24 -4.29 2.31
C ILE A 148 -6.58 -3.04 1.76
N TYR A 149 -6.89 -1.91 2.40
CA TYR A 149 -6.36 -0.61 2.02
C TYR A 149 -5.28 -0.15 2.99
N VAL A 150 -4.15 0.31 2.45
CA VAL A 150 -3.03 0.82 3.24
C VAL A 150 -2.58 2.18 2.70
N GLU A 151 -2.56 3.19 3.55
CA GLU A 151 -1.93 4.47 3.27
C GLU A 151 -0.50 4.49 3.82
N VAL A 152 0.45 4.92 3.00
CA VAL A 152 1.88 4.91 3.31
C VAL A 152 2.45 6.32 3.16
N ASP A 153 2.93 6.85 4.28
CA ASP A 153 3.67 8.09 4.34
C ASP A 153 5.15 7.85 4.57
N ALA A 154 5.97 8.84 4.22
CA ALA A 154 7.41 8.74 4.37
C ALA A 154 8.05 10.02 4.91
N THR A 155 8.84 9.85 5.96
CA THR A 155 9.77 10.88 6.43
C THR A 155 11.03 10.92 5.55
N GLY A 156 11.60 12.11 5.37
CA GLY A 156 12.86 12.25 4.63
C GLY A 156 12.83 11.66 3.22
N GLU A 157 13.85 10.88 2.85
CA GLU A 157 13.96 10.25 1.52
C GLU A 157 13.47 8.78 1.53
N ASN A 158 12.75 8.36 2.57
CA ASN A 158 12.24 6.99 2.65
C ASN A 158 11.17 6.75 1.58
N GLN A 159 11.10 5.51 1.08
CA GLN A 159 10.10 5.10 0.09
C GLN A 159 10.00 3.58 0.02
N LEU A 160 8.81 3.07 -0.29
CA LEU A 160 8.65 1.69 -0.75
C LEU A 160 9.07 1.62 -2.23
N SER A 161 9.93 0.66 -2.56
CA SER A 161 10.24 0.37 -3.97
C SER A 161 9.06 -0.34 -4.63
N GLU A 162 8.80 -0.10 -5.91
CA GLU A 162 7.80 -0.86 -6.71
C GLU A 162 7.95 -2.37 -6.53
N ALA A 163 9.19 -2.89 -6.55
CA ALA A 163 9.45 -4.31 -6.37
C ALA A 163 9.09 -4.87 -4.97
N ALA A 164 8.97 -4.02 -3.95
CA ALA A 164 8.53 -4.42 -2.62
C ALA A 164 7.00 -4.43 -2.55
N VAL A 165 6.35 -3.40 -3.12
CA VAL A 165 4.88 -3.33 -3.26
C VAL A 165 4.39 -4.53 -4.07
N ASP A 166 4.98 -4.81 -5.23
CA ASP A 166 4.72 -6.00 -6.05
C ASP A 166 4.80 -7.32 -5.28
N LEU A 167 5.70 -7.42 -4.29
CA LEU A 167 5.84 -8.63 -3.48
C LEU A 167 4.74 -8.73 -2.43
N ILE A 168 4.39 -7.60 -1.80
CA ILE A 168 3.31 -7.52 -0.80
C ILE A 168 1.98 -7.87 -1.46
N GLU A 169 1.60 -7.16 -2.53
CA GLU A 169 0.32 -7.34 -3.23
C GLU A 169 0.17 -8.77 -3.75
N ARG A 170 1.22 -9.33 -4.37
CA ARG A 170 1.18 -10.73 -4.83
C ARG A 170 1.04 -11.74 -3.70
N THR A 171 1.66 -11.48 -2.54
CA THR A 171 1.51 -12.37 -1.38
C THR A 171 0.08 -12.37 -0.86
N PHE A 172 -0.62 -11.23 -0.85
CA PHE A 172 -2.04 -11.18 -0.51
C PHE A 172 -2.94 -11.80 -1.60
N ALA A 173 -2.66 -11.54 -2.88
CA ALA A 173 -3.41 -12.14 -3.98
C ALA A 173 -3.29 -13.68 -4.01
N ASP A 174 -2.16 -14.24 -3.58
CA ASP A 174 -1.94 -15.69 -3.47
C ASP A 174 -2.47 -16.28 -2.14
N ALA A 175 -3.08 -15.46 -1.27
CA ALA A 175 -3.58 -15.91 0.04
C ALA A 175 -4.67 -16.99 -0.12
N PRO A 176 -4.66 -18.06 0.70
CA PRO A 176 -5.65 -19.14 0.63
C PRO A 176 -6.97 -18.77 1.31
N VAL A 177 -7.54 -17.61 0.95
CA VAL A 177 -8.79 -17.06 1.47
C VAL A 177 -9.83 -17.16 0.38
N GLU A 178 -10.98 -17.78 0.65
CA GLU A 178 -12.05 -17.94 -0.35
C GLU A 178 -13.00 -16.74 -0.33
N ASN A 179 -13.34 -16.26 -1.53
CA ASN A 179 -14.20 -15.12 -1.76
C ASN A 179 -15.60 -15.54 -2.26
N PRO A 180 -16.67 -14.75 -1.96
CA PRO A 180 -17.98 -14.92 -2.58
C PRO A 180 -17.96 -14.99 -4.12
N SER A 181 -17.00 -14.30 -4.77
CA SER A 181 -16.76 -14.39 -6.22
C SER A 181 -16.45 -15.82 -6.70
N GLY A 182 -15.92 -16.66 -5.80
CA GLY A 182 -15.42 -18.00 -6.06
C GLY A 182 -13.93 -18.06 -6.42
N GLU A 183 -13.24 -16.91 -6.44
CA GLU A 183 -11.79 -16.84 -6.49
C GLU A 183 -11.19 -16.93 -5.08
N SER A 184 -9.87 -17.13 -5.00
CA SER A 184 -9.14 -17.10 -3.73
C SER A 184 -8.14 -15.96 -3.75
N GLY A 185 -7.92 -15.32 -2.61
CA GLY A 185 -6.98 -14.20 -2.46
C GLY A 185 -7.56 -13.09 -1.60
N ILE A 186 -6.71 -12.11 -1.32
CA ILE A 186 -7.09 -10.81 -0.78
C ILE A 186 -6.51 -9.78 -1.74
N ASP A 187 -7.29 -8.82 -2.21
CA ASP A 187 -6.75 -7.69 -2.96
C ASP A 187 -6.19 -6.64 -1.97
N MET A 188 -4.96 -6.22 -2.22
CA MET A 188 -4.24 -5.32 -1.32
C MET A 188 -3.89 -4.05 -2.08
N HIS A 189 -4.42 -2.94 -1.60
CA HIS A 189 -4.28 -1.63 -2.22
C HIS A 189 -3.32 -0.77 -1.41
N VAL A 190 -2.10 -0.59 -1.90
CA VAL A 190 -1.05 0.20 -1.22
C VAL A 190 -0.94 1.59 -1.87
N PHE A 191 -1.35 2.63 -1.15
CA PHE A 191 -1.28 4.02 -1.58
C PHE A 191 -0.10 4.71 -0.89
N VAL A 192 0.89 5.12 -1.67
CA VAL A 192 1.95 6.01 -1.18
C VAL A 192 1.50 7.45 -1.41
N ASP A 193 1.28 8.20 -0.33
CA ASP A 193 0.73 9.55 -0.37
C ASP A 193 1.83 10.60 -0.12
N ASP A 194 2.14 10.84 1.15
CA ASP A 194 3.02 11.92 1.55
C ASP A 194 4.48 11.47 1.66
N GLY A 195 5.40 12.28 1.13
CA GLY A 195 6.84 12.02 1.16
C GLY A 195 7.65 13.25 1.57
N GLY A 196 8.83 13.05 2.15
CA GLY A 196 9.67 14.17 2.60
C GLY A 196 9.20 14.80 3.91
N LEU A 197 8.38 14.10 4.69
CA LEU A 197 7.89 14.60 5.96
C LEU A 197 9.04 14.88 6.94
N GLU A 198 8.95 15.99 7.66
CA GLU A 198 9.93 16.36 8.68
C GLU A 198 9.73 15.52 9.94
N SER A 199 10.76 14.79 10.38
CA SER A 199 10.74 14.05 11.65
C SER A 199 11.69 14.63 12.70
N ASN A 200 11.38 14.41 13.98
CA ASN A 200 12.32 14.69 15.08
C ASN A 200 13.33 13.55 15.31
N ALA A 201 13.82 12.96 14.21
CA ALA A 201 14.69 11.79 14.10
C ALA A 201 14.00 10.43 14.31
N THR A 202 13.84 9.99 15.56
CA THR A 202 13.30 8.66 15.85
C THR A 202 11.79 8.71 15.98
N VAL A 203 11.08 7.84 15.26
CA VAL A 203 9.63 7.66 15.38
C VAL A 203 9.34 6.58 16.41
N TYR A 204 8.66 6.95 17.50
CA TYR A 204 8.32 6.03 18.58
C TYR A 204 7.01 5.31 18.31
N SER A 205 6.90 4.06 18.79
CA SER A 205 5.68 3.28 18.66
C SER A 205 4.58 3.67 19.65
N THR A 206 4.89 4.45 20.67
CA THR A 206 3.93 4.88 21.70
C THR A 206 3.71 6.38 21.63
N ASP A 207 2.48 6.82 21.89
CA ASP A 207 2.13 8.24 22.10
C ASP A 207 3.04 8.89 23.17
N ARG A 208 3.61 10.03 22.81
CA ARG A 208 4.57 10.81 23.59
C ARG A 208 4.30 12.31 23.45
N PRO A 209 4.64 13.10 24.50
CA PRO A 209 4.55 14.54 24.39
C PRO A 209 5.63 15.10 23.44
N GLY A 210 5.19 15.66 22.33
CA GLY A 210 6.02 16.23 21.29
C GLY A 210 5.23 16.23 19.98
N PRO A 211 5.63 16.99 18.96
CA PRO A 211 5.14 16.75 17.61
C PRO A 211 6.18 15.95 16.83
N ARG A 212 5.71 15.08 15.93
CA ARG A 212 6.50 14.34 14.94
C ARG A 212 7.61 13.49 15.57
N ASP A 213 7.39 12.99 16.79
CA ASP A 213 8.30 12.05 17.45
C ASP A 213 7.68 10.68 17.73
N ASP A 214 6.41 10.47 17.37
CA ASP A 214 5.79 9.15 17.36
C ASP A 214 4.84 8.94 16.18
N MET A 215 4.48 7.69 15.94
CA MET A 215 3.61 7.30 14.82
C MET A 215 2.21 7.94 14.88
N TYR A 216 1.72 8.28 16.08
CA TYR A 216 0.39 8.87 16.25
C TYR A 216 0.37 10.34 15.89
N ASP A 217 1.46 11.08 16.12
CA ASP A 217 1.62 12.44 15.61
C ASP A 217 1.53 12.46 14.07
N PHE A 218 2.22 11.55 13.39
CA PHE A 218 2.17 11.47 11.93
C PHE A 218 0.77 11.12 11.44
N ARG A 219 0.11 10.13 12.06
CA ARG A 219 -1.27 9.78 11.73
C ARG A 219 -2.23 10.94 11.95
N GLU A 220 -2.08 11.71 13.04
CA GLU A 220 -2.96 12.87 13.31
C GLU A 220 -2.77 13.97 12.26
N ASP A 221 -1.53 14.22 11.85
CA ASP A 221 -1.18 15.34 10.96
C ASP A 221 -1.32 15.01 9.46
N HIS A 222 -1.22 13.73 9.07
CA HIS A 222 -1.02 13.31 7.67
C HIS A 222 -1.93 12.18 7.17
N PHE A 223 -2.67 11.49 8.04
CA PHE A 223 -3.52 10.37 7.58
C PHE A 223 -4.77 10.90 6.87
N ASP A 224 -4.74 10.88 5.54
CA ASP A 224 -5.81 11.43 4.70
C ASP A 224 -7.08 10.58 4.76
N ALA A 225 -6.95 9.26 4.83
CA ALA A 225 -8.06 8.33 4.98
C ALA A 225 -8.52 8.15 6.45
N SER A 226 -8.28 9.12 7.33
CA SER A 226 -8.64 9.03 8.75
C SER A 226 -10.14 8.77 8.98
N GLY A 227 -10.44 7.73 9.76
CA GLY A 227 -11.81 7.29 10.06
C GLY A 227 -12.42 6.32 9.03
N SER A 228 -11.64 5.86 8.06
CA SER A 228 -11.98 4.81 7.10
C SER A 228 -11.38 3.44 7.49
N ALA A 229 -11.52 2.44 6.62
CA ALA A 229 -10.93 1.10 6.77
C ALA A 229 -9.41 1.02 6.49
N TYR A 230 -8.76 2.14 6.16
CA TYR A 230 -7.33 2.15 5.82
C TYR A 230 -6.43 1.90 7.03
N TYR A 231 -5.40 1.08 6.84
CA TYR A 231 -4.26 0.99 7.75
C TYR A 231 -3.27 2.11 7.44
N TYR A 232 -2.64 2.67 8.48
CA TYR A 232 -1.65 3.72 8.31
C TYR A 232 -0.23 3.21 8.52
N VAL A 233 0.68 3.49 7.59
CA VAL A 233 2.09 3.12 7.66
C VAL A 233 2.95 4.37 7.50
N VAL A 234 3.86 4.61 8.43
CA VAL A 234 4.89 5.66 8.28
C VAL A 234 6.28 5.05 8.12
N LEU A 235 6.95 5.41 7.02
CA LEU A 235 8.33 5.04 6.73
C LEU A 235 9.29 6.04 7.39
N ALA A 236 10.18 5.53 8.25
CA ALA A 236 11.06 6.33 9.09
C ALA A 236 12.53 5.93 8.99
N ASP A 237 13.43 6.90 9.20
CA ASP A 237 14.87 6.65 9.27
C ASP A 237 15.27 5.82 10.52
N ASP A 238 14.57 6.02 11.64
CA ASP A 238 14.81 5.31 12.89
C ASP A 238 13.49 5.09 13.64
N VAL A 239 13.32 3.88 14.19
CA VAL A 239 12.10 3.46 14.89
C VAL A 239 12.46 3.00 16.30
N ALA A 240 11.63 3.36 17.27
CA ALA A 240 11.75 2.91 18.65
C ALA A 240 10.51 2.16 19.11
N TYR A 241 10.71 1.01 19.76
CA TYR A 241 9.64 0.21 20.32
C TYR A 241 9.67 0.26 21.85
N ASP A 242 8.55 0.61 22.49
CA ASP A 242 8.41 0.70 23.94
C ASP A 242 9.54 1.50 24.62
N GLY A 243 9.93 2.61 23.99
CA GLY A 243 10.98 3.51 24.47
C GLY A 243 12.42 3.00 24.29
N GLN A 244 12.61 1.80 23.72
CA GLN A 244 13.91 1.26 23.37
C GLN A 244 14.30 1.69 21.94
N PRO A 245 15.47 2.34 21.75
CA PRO A 245 15.92 2.75 20.42
C PRO A 245 16.44 1.56 19.61
N ARG A 246 16.51 1.72 18.28
CA ARG A 246 17.08 0.78 17.28
C ARG A 246 16.20 -0.43 16.93
N TYR A 247 14.91 -0.20 16.79
CA TYR A 247 14.04 -1.15 16.09
C TYR A 247 13.98 -0.74 14.62
N VAL A 248 13.72 -1.70 13.75
CA VAL A 248 13.51 -1.43 12.33
C VAL A 248 12.03 -1.33 12.00
N GLY A 249 11.15 -1.78 12.88
CA GLY A 249 9.71 -1.76 12.70
C GLY A 249 8.99 -1.83 14.04
N ALA A 250 7.76 -1.33 14.03
CA ALA A 250 6.83 -1.41 15.13
C ALA A 250 5.39 -1.29 14.60
N GLY A 251 4.62 -2.37 14.70
CA GLY A 251 3.19 -2.39 14.48
C GLY A 251 2.39 -2.32 15.78
N ARG A 252 1.25 -1.64 15.70
CA ARG A 252 0.18 -1.61 16.69
C ARG A 252 -1.15 -1.68 15.94
N PRO A 253 -2.28 -2.04 16.60
CA PRO A 253 -3.57 -2.11 15.93
C PRO A 253 -3.83 -0.88 15.04
N GLY A 254 -4.00 -1.12 13.74
CA GLY A 254 -4.28 -0.11 12.71
C GLY A 254 -3.12 0.79 12.28
N ILE A 255 -1.91 0.65 12.85
CA ILE A 255 -0.79 1.56 12.56
C ILE A 255 0.59 0.90 12.60
N VAL A 256 1.46 1.27 11.67
CA VAL A 256 2.85 0.79 11.57
C VAL A 256 3.82 1.95 11.45
N ALA A 257 4.99 1.84 12.09
CA ALA A 257 6.18 2.62 11.74
C ALA A 257 7.32 1.66 11.41
N MET A 258 8.00 1.87 10.28
CA MET A 258 9.10 0.99 9.88
C MET A 258 10.17 1.70 9.05
N GLN A 259 11.38 1.12 9.07
CA GLN A 259 12.47 1.46 8.17
C GLN A 259 12.29 0.74 6.83
N THR A 260 12.96 1.25 5.81
CA THR A 260 13.08 0.59 4.51
C THR A 260 14.52 0.18 4.24
N PHE A 261 14.71 -0.82 3.37
CA PHE A 261 16.02 -1.28 2.94
C PHE A 261 16.13 -1.23 1.42
N ASP A 262 17.36 -1.04 0.91
CA ASP A 262 17.71 -1.24 -0.51
C ASP A 262 17.78 -2.75 -0.85
N ALA A 263 16.69 -3.46 -0.51
CA ALA A 263 16.49 -4.89 -0.69
C ALA A 263 14.98 -5.19 -0.61
N PRO A 264 14.27 -5.24 -1.76
CA PRO A 264 12.80 -5.29 -1.78
C PRO A 264 12.18 -6.40 -0.94
N LYS A 265 12.78 -7.60 -0.95
CA LYS A 265 12.29 -8.73 -0.15
C LYS A 265 12.42 -8.51 1.36
N LEU A 266 13.51 -7.87 1.83
CA LEU A 266 13.67 -7.60 3.26
C LEU A 266 12.64 -6.56 3.72
N THR A 267 12.43 -5.52 2.91
CA THR A 267 11.42 -4.48 3.15
C THR A 267 10.02 -5.07 3.16
N ALA A 268 9.66 -5.89 2.17
CA ALA A 268 8.36 -6.55 2.10
C ALA A 268 8.13 -7.48 3.30
N SER A 269 9.13 -8.29 3.69
CA SER A 269 9.02 -9.17 4.86
C SER A 269 8.81 -8.40 6.16
N LEU A 270 9.53 -7.29 6.35
CA LEU A 270 9.32 -6.42 7.50
C LEU A 270 7.93 -5.77 7.46
N PHE A 271 7.50 -5.27 6.31
CA PHE A 271 6.17 -4.68 6.13
C PHE A 271 5.07 -5.67 6.48
N MET A 272 5.13 -6.88 5.93
CA MET A 272 4.19 -7.96 6.25
C MET A 272 4.20 -8.30 7.74
N HIS A 273 5.37 -8.37 8.37
CA HIS A 273 5.48 -8.62 9.81
C HIS A 273 4.78 -7.55 10.66
N GLU A 274 5.08 -6.27 10.40
CA GLU A 274 4.50 -5.17 11.19
C GLU A 274 3.01 -4.99 10.87
N LEU A 275 2.59 -5.25 9.63
CA LEU A 275 1.18 -5.24 9.24
C LEU A 275 0.41 -6.36 9.96
N GLY A 276 1.02 -7.53 10.18
CA GLY A 276 0.44 -8.58 11.02
C GLY A 276 0.12 -8.09 12.44
N HIS A 277 1.00 -7.29 13.05
CA HIS A 277 0.70 -6.63 14.33
C HIS A 277 -0.42 -5.60 14.20
N ALA A 278 -0.50 -4.87 13.08
CA ALA A 278 -1.59 -3.93 12.83
C ALA A 278 -2.94 -4.62 12.66
N PHE A 279 -2.95 -5.84 12.11
CA PHE A 279 -4.10 -6.73 12.07
C PHE A 279 -4.46 -7.33 13.44
N GLY A 280 -3.57 -7.24 14.44
CA GLY A 280 -3.82 -7.73 15.79
C GLY A 280 -3.16 -9.08 16.13
N LEU A 281 -2.31 -9.62 15.25
CA LEU A 281 -1.46 -10.77 15.59
C LEU A 281 -0.38 -10.31 16.56
N ASP A 282 -0.58 -10.53 17.86
CA ASP A 282 0.34 -10.10 18.92
C ASP A 282 1.03 -11.29 19.61
N GLY A 283 2.05 -11.00 20.42
CA GLY A 283 2.82 -12.00 21.17
C GLY A 283 2.03 -12.82 22.21
N ARG A 284 0.69 -12.65 22.34
CA ARG A 284 -0.16 -13.58 23.10
C ARG A 284 -0.45 -14.84 22.31
N ALA A 285 -0.43 -14.77 20.98
CA ALA A 285 -0.55 -15.93 20.12
C ALA A 285 0.76 -16.73 20.15
N GLU A 286 0.64 -18.05 20.33
CA GLU A 286 1.81 -18.92 20.38
C GLU A 286 2.61 -18.83 19.07
N GLY A 287 3.93 -18.62 19.19
CA GLY A 287 4.85 -18.54 18.06
C GLY A 287 5.10 -17.14 17.52
N VAL A 288 4.14 -16.21 17.65
CA VAL A 288 4.32 -14.80 17.23
C VAL A 288 5.50 -14.18 18.00
N ASP A 289 6.36 -13.48 17.28
CA ASP A 289 7.59 -12.82 17.77
C ASP A 289 8.55 -13.73 18.51
N SER A 290 8.45 -15.04 18.25
CA SER A 290 9.16 -16.05 19.00
C SER A 290 10.22 -16.72 18.15
N LYS A 291 11.32 -17.09 18.80
CA LYS A 291 12.36 -17.96 18.21
C LYS A 291 12.24 -19.42 18.64
N THR A 292 11.17 -19.76 19.36
CA THR A 292 10.95 -21.09 19.91
C THR A 292 10.72 -22.14 18.81
N TYR A 293 10.00 -21.77 17.75
CA TYR A 293 9.61 -22.65 16.65
C TYR A 293 10.49 -22.40 15.43
N SER A 294 10.94 -23.48 14.77
CA SER A 294 11.57 -23.35 13.45
C SER A 294 10.56 -22.86 12.41
N THR A 295 11.04 -22.38 11.27
CA THR A 295 10.19 -21.95 10.15
C THR A 295 9.41 -23.11 9.51
N GLU A 296 9.80 -24.36 9.76
CA GLU A 296 9.04 -25.55 9.34
C GLU A 296 7.88 -25.88 10.30
N GLU A 297 8.05 -25.55 11.59
CA GLU A 297 7.03 -25.79 12.63
C GLU A 297 6.00 -24.67 12.69
N TYR A 298 6.42 -23.45 12.35
CA TYR A 298 5.58 -22.27 12.27
C TYR A 298 5.98 -21.45 11.03
N ASP A 299 5.25 -21.66 9.94
CA ASP A 299 5.54 -21.10 8.62
C ASP A 299 4.76 -19.79 8.46
N SER A 300 5.28 -18.73 9.08
CA SER A 300 4.65 -17.42 9.09
C SER A 300 5.70 -16.32 9.20
N VAL A 301 5.47 -15.20 8.54
CA VAL A 301 6.25 -13.97 8.68
C VAL A 301 6.26 -13.43 10.12
N MET A 302 5.30 -13.85 10.95
CA MET A 302 5.26 -13.56 12.38
C MET A 302 6.24 -14.42 13.20
N ASN A 303 6.94 -15.38 12.58
CA ASN A 303 8.02 -16.16 13.18
C ASN A 303 9.35 -15.41 13.11
N TYR A 304 9.94 -15.07 14.27
CA TYR A 304 11.22 -14.35 14.33
C TYR A 304 12.43 -15.12 13.78
N ASN A 305 12.33 -16.43 13.56
CA ASN A 305 13.36 -17.20 12.87
C ASN A 305 13.29 -17.07 11.34
N GLY A 306 12.16 -16.62 10.78
CA GLY A 306 11.97 -16.42 9.34
C GLY A 306 11.80 -14.96 8.92
N LEU A 307 11.79 -14.01 9.88
CA LEU A 307 11.80 -12.59 9.59
C LEU A 307 12.92 -12.24 8.59
N TYR A 308 12.56 -11.45 7.57
CA TYR A 308 13.35 -11.09 6.38
C TYR A 308 13.43 -12.15 5.27
N ASP A 309 13.07 -13.39 5.54
CA ASP A 309 13.10 -14.49 4.57
C ASP A 309 11.70 -14.97 4.15
N GLN A 310 10.74 -14.98 5.07
CA GLN A 310 9.32 -15.31 4.85
C GLN A 310 8.50 -14.06 4.48
N LEU A 311 7.44 -14.25 3.70
CA LEU A 311 6.46 -13.21 3.36
C LEU A 311 5.05 -13.62 3.78
N ASP A 312 4.73 -14.91 3.70
CA ASP A 312 3.41 -15.45 4.00
C ASP A 312 3.08 -15.48 5.49
N TYR A 313 1.80 -15.32 5.81
CA TYR A 313 1.24 -15.75 7.08
C TYR A 313 0.96 -17.26 7.05
N SER A 314 0.81 -17.88 8.23
CA SER A 314 0.50 -19.32 8.29
C SER A 314 -0.90 -19.60 7.71
N ASN A 315 -1.02 -20.66 6.92
CA ASN A 315 -2.30 -21.19 6.43
C ASN A 315 -2.82 -22.36 7.28
N GLY A 316 -2.26 -22.54 8.49
CA GLY A 316 -2.67 -23.60 9.41
C GLY A 316 -2.28 -25.03 9.03
N THR A 317 -1.46 -25.22 7.99
CA THR A 317 -0.94 -26.57 7.62
C THR A 317 0.38 -26.92 8.31
N ASP A 318 1.00 -25.95 8.98
CA ASP A 318 2.25 -26.11 9.74
C ASP A 318 2.05 -26.86 11.08
N GLY A 319 3.11 -26.94 11.88
CA GLY A 319 3.10 -27.65 13.16
C GLY A 319 2.28 -26.99 14.26
N LEU A 320 2.04 -25.68 14.20
CA LEU A 320 1.19 -24.95 15.13
C LEU A 320 -0.29 -25.00 14.74
N GLY A 321 -0.58 -25.12 13.44
CA GLY A 321 -1.92 -25.36 12.93
C GLY A 321 -2.89 -24.19 13.08
N ARG A 322 -2.38 -22.97 13.31
CA ARG A 322 -3.17 -21.73 13.33
C ARG A 322 -3.22 -21.17 11.91
N ASP A 323 -4.42 -20.94 11.41
CA ASP A 323 -4.62 -20.26 10.14
C ASP A 323 -4.67 -18.76 10.37
N GLU A 324 -3.58 -18.09 10.06
CA GLU A 324 -3.42 -16.65 10.19
C GLU A 324 -3.95 -15.91 8.99
N TRP A 325 -3.95 -16.51 7.80
CA TRP A 325 -4.64 -15.93 6.64
C TRP A 325 -6.14 -15.81 6.89
N GLN A 326 -6.75 -16.85 7.48
CA GLN A 326 -8.16 -16.78 7.86
C GLN A 326 -8.41 -15.74 8.97
N TYR A 327 -7.47 -15.59 9.92
CA TYR A 327 -7.54 -14.53 10.92
C TYR A 327 -7.48 -13.15 10.26
N VAL A 328 -6.55 -12.93 9.33
CA VAL A 328 -6.43 -11.67 8.58
C VAL A 328 -7.73 -11.38 7.82
N ALA A 329 -8.30 -12.37 7.13
CA ALA A 329 -9.53 -12.18 6.38
C ALA A 329 -10.73 -11.80 7.27
N ARG A 330 -10.91 -12.46 8.42
CA ARG A 330 -12.20 -12.43 9.16
C ARG A 330 -12.18 -11.84 10.56
N GLU A 331 -11.00 -11.77 11.18
CA GLU A 331 -10.86 -11.46 12.60
C GLU A 331 -9.82 -10.36 12.88
N ARG A 332 -9.23 -9.78 11.82
CA ARG A 332 -8.28 -8.68 11.95
C ARG A 332 -8.92 -7.48 12.63
N HIS A 333 -8.11 -6.70 13.34
CA HIS A 333 -8.51 -5.39 13.83
C HIS A 333 -8.81 -4.47 12.64
N GLN A 334 -10.08 -4.15 12.41
CA GLN A 334 -10.50 -3.21 11.38
C GLN A 334 -10.30 -1.75 11.84
N PRO A 335 -9.57 -0.91 11.08
CA PRO A 335 -9.48 0.51 11.35
C PRO A 335 -10.86 1.17 11.34
N GLY A 336 -11.12 2.09 12.28
CA GLY A 336 -12.40 2.82 12.37
C GLY A 336 -13.41 2.28 13.41
N ASP A 337 -13.17 1.08 13.97
CA ASP A 337 -13.99 0.46 15.01
C ASP A 337 -13.77 1.02 16.44
N ASP A 338 -12.84 1.96 16.61
CA ASP A 338 -12.49 2.60 17.90
C ASP A 338 -13.54 3.61 18.42
N ARG A 339 -14.82 3.47 18.05
CA ARG A 339 -15.92 4.37 18.48
C ARG A 339 -16.42 4.11 19.90
#